data_AF-A0A8S0GQG6-F1
#
_entry.id   AF-A0A8S0GQG6-F1
#
_cell.length_a   1.000
_cell.length_b   1.000
_cell.length_c   1.000
_cell.angle_alpha   90.00
_cell.angle_beta   90.00
_cell.angle_gamma   90.00
#
_symmetry.space_group_name_H-M   'P 1'
#
loop_
_entity.id
_entity.type
_entity.pdbx_description
1 polymer ?
#
loop_
_entity_poly.entity_id
_entity_poly.type
_entity_poly.pdbx_seq_one_letter_code
_entity_poly.pdbx_strand_id
1 'polypeptide(L)'
;MDLKVSGGSPEVLVGTPEHPVIAPRIWLFVFAIIAHNIPEGMAVGVSAGGGMPDADSLAMGIALQDVPEGLVIALVLAGAGMSRVKAFLIGAASGLVEPVFALLCAWLVSLAQVLLPLGLALAAGAMLLVVTHEVIPESRRNGHDKLASLGLCIGFCLMMVMDTALA
;
A
#
# COMPACT_ATOMS: atom_id res chain seq x y z
N MET A 1 18.50 -49.02 9.64
CA MET A 1 17.38 -48.15 9.23
C MET A 1 17.85 -46.72 9.41
N ASP A 2 18.51 -46.18 8.39
CA ASP A 2 19.05 -44.81 8.38
C ASP A 2 17.92 -43.82 8.14
N LEU A 3 17.54 -43.10 9.19
CA LEU A 3 16.71 -41.91 9.09
C LEU A 3 17.59 -40.76 8.59
N LYS A 4 17.65 -40.60 7.26
CA LYS A 4 18.11 -39.36 6.62
C LYS A 4 17.13 -38.24 7.00
N VAL A 5 17.46 -37.52 8.07
CA VAL A 5 16.93 -36.20 8.35
C VAL A 5 17.39 -35.31 7.20
N SER A 6 16.49 -35.06 6.24
CA SER A 6 16.71 -34.13 5.13
C SER A 6 16.86 -32.72 5.69
N GLY A 7 18.10 -32.33 5.95
CA GLY A 7 18.47 -30.96 6.31
C GLY A 7 18.13 -30.02 5.16
N GLY A 8 17.11 -29.18 5.35
CA GLY A 8 17.04 -27.93 4.61
C GLY A 8 18.19 -27.06 5.08
N SER A 9 19.28 -27.03 4.32
CA SER A 9 20.43 -26.19 4.63
C SER A 9 20.00 -24.72 4.72
N PRO A 10 20.49 -23.94 5.71
CA PRO A 10 20.19 -22.51 5.87
C PRO A 10 20.63 -21.65 4.66
N GLU A 11 21.34 -22.24 3.69
CA GLU A 11 21.73 -21.62 2.43
C GLU A 11 20.54 -21.28 1.52
N VAL A 12 19.39 -21.94 1.66
CA VAL A 12 18.17 -21.59 0.88
C VAL A 12 17.60 -20.22 1.31
N LEU A 13 17.95 -19.74 2.51
CA LEU A 13 17.52 -18.43 3.03
C LEU A 13 18.46 -17.29 2.61
N VAL A 14 19.63 -17.60 2.05
CA VAL A 14 20.60 -16.60 1.58
C VAL A 14 20.47 -16.49 0.06
N GLY A 15 19.90 -15.38 -0.42
CA GLY A 15 19.71 -15.15 -1.84
C GLY A 15 21.01 -15.28 -2.62
N THR A 16 21.01 -16.13 -3.65
CA THR A 16 22.12 -16.20 -4.61
C THR A 16 21.98 -15.06 -5.61
N PRO A 17 23.05 -14.69 -6.35
CA PRO A 17 22.97 -13.69 -7.43
C PRO A 17 21.89 -14.00 -8.48
N GLU A 18 21.49 -15.26 -8.62
CA GLU A 18 20.43 -15.70 -9.54
C GLU A 18 19.01 -15.64 -8.93
N HIS A 19 18.90 -15.59 -7.60
CA HIS A 19 17.63 -15.48 -6.87
C HIS A 19 17.74 -14.44 -5.73
N PRO A 20 17.67 -13.13 -6.05
CA PRO A 20 17.65 -12.10 -5.02
C PRO A 20 16.42 -12.30 -4.12
N VAL A 21 16.66 -12.60 -2.85
CA VAL A 21 15.61 -12.68 -1.84
C VAL A 21 15.24 -11.24 -1.46
N ILE A 22 14.01 -10.85 -1.79
CA ILE A 22 13.48 -9.52 -1.43
C ILE A 22 13.43 -9.42 0.09
N ALA A 23 14.00 -8.34 0.63
CA ALA A 23 14.09 -8.14 2.07
C ALA A 23 12.69 -8.14 2.72
N PRO A 24 12.51 -8.75 3.92
CA PRO A 24 11.23 -8.80 4.61
C PRO A 24 10.57 -7.43 4.80
N ARG A 25 11.37 -6.39 5.05
CA ARG A 25 10.88 -5.01 5.18
C ARG A 25 10.14 -4.48 3.95
N ILE A 26 10.55 -4.91 2.75
CA ILE A 26 9.91 -4.52 1.50
C ILE A 26 8.53 -5.18 1.39
N TRP A 27 8.43 -6.44 1.83
CA TRP A 27 7.12 -7.11 1.90
C TRP A 27 6.22 -6.49 2.96
N LEU A 28 6.75 -6.11 4.14
CA LEU A 28 5.99 -5.39 5.15
C LEU A 28 5.45 -4.07 4.60
N PHE A 29 6.25 -3.33 3.84
CA PHE A 29 5.81 -2.12 3.13
C PHE A 29 4.67 -2.42 2.14
N VAL A 30 4.81 -3.44 1.28
CA VAL A 30 3.76 -3.83 0.33
C VAL A 30 2.47 -4.23 1.03
N PHE A 31 2.55 -5.05 2.08
CA PHE A 31 1.38 -5.45 2.86
C PHE A 31 0.73 -4.31 3.62
N ALA A 32 1.51 -3.35 4.10
CA ALA A 32 0.98 -2.17 4.75
C ALA A 32 0.14 -1.32 3.79
N ILE A 33 0.62 -1.09 2.56
CA ILE A 33 -0.16 -0.39 1.54
C ILE A 33 -1.43 -1.19 1.24
N ILE A 34 -1.33 -2.49 0.92
CA ILE A 34 -2.50 -3.35 0.69
C ILE A 34 -3.53 -3.27 1.83
N ALA A 35 -3.07 -3.18 3.09
CA ALA A 35 -3.96 -3.02 4.23
C ALA A 35 -4.57 -1.62 4.35
N HIS A 36 -3.92 -0.58 3.81
CA HIS A 36 -4.43 0.80 3.72
C HIS A 36 -5.58 0.92 2.71
N ASN A 37 -5.51 0.19 1.59
CA ASN A 37 -6.57 0.09 0.58
C ASN A 37 -7.89 -0.48 1.15
N ILE A 38 -7.87 -1.15 2.31
CA ILE A 38 -9.09 -1.65 2.97
C ILE A 38 -9.98 -0.47 3.40
N PRO A 39 -9.58 0.43 4.30
CA PRO A 39 -10.38 1.59 4.68
C PRO A 39 -10.79 2.49 3.52
N GLU A 40 -9.97 2.62 2.48
CA GLU A 40 -10.33 3.37 1.26
C GLU A 40 -11.50 2.73 0.53
N GLY A 41 -11.41 1.42 0.26
CA GLY A 41 -12.53 0.65 -0.28
C GLY A 41 -13.77 0.75 0.61
N MET A 42 -13.60 0.65 1.94
CA MET A 42 -14.71 0.84 2.88
C MET A 42 -15.32 2.24 2.76
N ALA A 43 -14.51 3.30 2.63
CA ALA A 43 -14.98 4.67 2.49
C ALA A 43 -15.81 4.86 1.22
N VAL A 44 -15.33 4.34 0.08
CA VAL A 44 -16.08 4.32 -1.19
C VAL A 44 -17.39 3.53 -1.05
N GLY A 45 -17.35 2.35 -0.44
CA GLY A 45 -18.53 1.52 -0.25
C GLY A 45 -19.57 2.16 0.67
N VAL A 46 -19.13 2.78 1.76
CA VAL A 46 -20.00 3.47 2.72
C VAL A 46 -20.60 4.73 2.12
N SER A 47 -19.84 5.52 1.37
CA SER A 47 -20.33 6.74 0.74
C SER A 47 -21.36 6.43 -0.35
N ALA A 48 -21.06 5.48 -1.24
CA ALA A 48 -21.95 5.07 -2.31
C ALA A 48 -23.19 4.33 -1.78
N GLY A 49 -23.01 3.33 -0.91
CA GLY A 49 -24.11 2.55 -0.32
C GLY A 49 -24.98 3.37 0.64
N GLY A 50 -24.42 4.43 1.24
CA GLY A 50 -25.13 5.37 2.10
C GLY A 50 -25.85 6.50 1.37
N GLY A 51 -25.67 6.63 0.04
CA GLY A 51 -26.26 7.69 -0.77
C GLY A 51 -25.72 9.08 -0.44
N MET A 52 -24.44 9.18 -0.09
CA MET A 52 -23.79 10.47 0.19
C MET A 52 -23.68 11.30 -1.11
N PRO A 53 -23.98 12.62 -1.08
CA PRO A 53 -23.90 13.47 -2.27
C PRO A 53 -22.52 13.50 -2.93
N ASP A 54 -21.46 13.38 -2.13
CA ASP A 54 -20.07 13.53 -2.58
C ASP A 54 -19.37 12.18 -2.82
N ALA A 55 -20.13 11.09 -2.94
CA ALA A 55 -19.58 9.73 -3.11
C ALA A 55 -18.70 9.60 -4.37
N ASP A 56 -19.11 10.22 -5.48
CA ASP A 56 -18.36 10.21 -6.74
C ASP A 56 -17.05 10.99 -6.61
N SER A 57 -17.07 12.13 -5.93
CA SER A 57 -15.89 12.96 -5.70
C SER A 57 -14.88 12.27 -4.77
N LEU A 58 -15.37 11.63 -3.69
CA LEU A 58 -14.54 10.80 -2.81
C LEU A 58 -13.89 9.63 -3.56
N ALA A 59 -14.67 8.90 -4.36
CA ALA A 59 -14.15 7.78 -5.15
C ALA A 59 -13.09 8.23 -6.16
N MET A 60 -13.27 9.41 -6.77
CA MET A 60 -12.28 10.01 -7.67
C MET A 60 -11.00 10.41 -6.92
N GLY A 61 -11.13 10.98 -5.72
CA GLY A 61 -9.99 11.34 -4.88
C GLY A 61 -9.11 10.15 -4.54
N ILE A 62 -9.74 9.07 -4.09
CA ILE A 62 -9.08 7.78 -3.79
C ILE A 62 -8.43 7.23 -5.07
N ALA A 63 -9.17 7.08 -6.17
CA ALA A 63 -8.62 6.53 -7.41
C ALA A 63 -7.36 7.28 -7.93
N LEU A 64 -7.28 8.60 -7.71
CA LEU A 64 -6.15 9.39 -8.15
C LEU A 64 -4.90 9.21 -7.28
N GLN A 65 -5.02 8.99 -5.97
CA GLN A 65 -3.86 8.74 -5.10
C GLN A 65 -3.36 7.29 -5.24
N ASP A 66 -4.23 6.34 -5.59
CA ASP A 66 -3.85 4.92 -5.71
C ASP A 66 -2.90 4.66 -6.88
N VAL A 67 -2.92 5.54 -7.89
CA VAL A 67 -1.98 5.48 -9.00
C VAL A 67 -0.53 5.68 -8.51
N PRO A 68 -0.20 6.77 -7.78
CA PRO A 68 1.06 6.90 -7.05
C PRO A 68 1.37 5.72 -6.10
N GLU A 69 0.39 5.19 -5.37
CA GLU A 69 0.62 4.10 -4.41
C GLU A 69 1.01 2.78 -5.09
N GLY A 70 0.24 2.36 -6.10
CA GLY A 70 0.56 1.18 -6.91
C GLY A 70 1.89 1.33 -7.63
N LEU A 71 2.20 2.55 -8.10
CA LEU A 71 3.50 2.85 -8.71
C LEU A 71 4.64 2.71 -7.71
N VAL A 72 4.49 3.19 -6.46
CA VAL A 72 5.57 3.08 -5.47
C VAL A 72 5.85 1.63 -5.10
N ILE A 73 4.82 0.78 -4.99
CA ILE A 73 4.98 -0.68 -4.83
C ILE A 73 5.83 -1.25 -5.97
N ALA A 74 5.45 -0.93 -7.21
CA ALA A 74 6.14 -1.44 -8.39
C ALA A 74 7.60 -0.97 -8.45
N LEU A 75 7.88 0.29 -8.14
CA LEU A 75 9.24 0.85 -8.15
C LEU A 75 10.12 0.25 -7.06
N VAL A 76 9.60 0.08 -5.83
CA VAL A 76 10.34 -0.50 -4.72
C VAL A 76 10.66 -1.98 -4.98
N LEU A 77 9.69 -2.76 -5.45
CA LEU A 77 9.91 -4.18 -5.79
C LEU A 77 10.89 -4.34 -6.96
N ALA A 78 10.78 -3.49 -7.99
CA ALA A 78 11.72 -3.51 -9.11
C ALA A 78 13.14 -3.11 -8.66
N GLY A 79 13.27 -2.10 -7.80
CA GLY A 79 14.53 -1.69 -7.19
C GLY A 79 15.15 -2.78 -6.30
N ALA A 80 14.33 -3.65 -5.73
CA ALA A 80 14.76 -4.81 -4.95
C ALA A 80 15.21 -6.02 -5.80
N GLY A 81 15.21 -5.90 -7.13
CA GLY A 81 15.62 -6.95 -8.06
C GLY A 81 14.49 -7.78 -8.65
N MET A 82 13.22 -7.42 -8.40
CA MET A 82 12.09 -8.07 -9.09
C MET A 82 12.00 -7.60 -10.56
N SER A 83 11.61 -8.50 -11.47
CA SER A 83 11.31 -8.11 -12.85
C SER A 83 10.23 -7.02 -12.90
N ARG A 84 10.43 -5.99 -13.73
CA ARG A 84 9.52 -4.82 -13.84
C ARG A 84 8.06 -5.20 -14.08
N VAL A 85 7.81 -6.20 -14.93
CA VAL A 85 6.45 -6.68 -15.24
C VAL A 85 5.78 -7.28 -14.00
N LYS A 86 6.48 -8.16 -13.26
CA LYS A 86 5.94 -8.74 -12.03
C LYS A 86 5.71 -7.69 -10.96
N ALA A 87 6.62 -6.73 -10.81
CA ALA A 87 6.48 -5.63 -9.86
C ALA A 87 5.27 -4.74 -10.19
N PHE A 88 5.08 -4.40 -11.46
CA PHE A 88 3.89 -3.69 -11.94
C PHE A 88 2.60 -4.47 -11.67
N LEU A 89 2.58 -5.78 -11.96
CA LEU A 89 1.40 -6.61 -11.70
C LEU A 89 1.06 -6.68 -10.22
N ILE A 90 2.06 -6.73 -9.32
CA ILE A 90 1.81 -6.70 -7.88
C ILE A 90 1.25 -5.34 -7.45
N GLY A 91 1.81 -4.23 -7.93
CA GLY A 91 1.30 -2.88 -7.64
C GLY A 91 -0.10 -2.62 -8.23
N ALA A 92 -0.43 -3.21 -9.38
CA ALA A 92 -1.79 -3.14 -9.93
C ALA A 92 -2.76 -4.05 -9.15
N ALA A 93 -2.29 -5.23 -8.72
CA ALA A 93 -3.11 -6.19 -7.98
C ALA A 93 -3.40 -5.74 -6.53
N SER A 94 -2.57 -4.89 -5.93
CA SER A 94 -2.85 -4.35 -4.58
C SER A 94 -4.13 -3.52 -4.55
N GLY A 95 -4.39 -2.74 -5.60
CA GLY A 95 -5.62 -1.94 -5.72
C GLY A 95 -6.91 -2.77 -5.86
N LEU A 96 -6.83 -4.09 -6.11
CA LEU A 96 -8.01 -4.96 -6.15
C LEU A 96 -8.68 -5.11 -4.78
N VAL A 97 -8.01 -4.72 -3.69
CA VAL A 97 -8.60 -4.70 -2.35
C VAL A 97 -9.74 -3.71 -2.26
N GLU A 98 -9.60 -2.51 -2.83
CA GLU A 98 -10.63 -1.47 -2.77
C GLU A 98 -11.99 -1.89 -3.34
N PRO A 99 -12.12 -2.40 -4.59
CA PRO A 99 -13.43 -2.77 -5.13
C PRO A 99 -14.05 -3.93 -4.34
N VAL A 100 -13.25 -4.83 -3.78
CA VAL A 100 -13.76 -5.91 -2.92
C VAL A 100 -14.40 -5.35 -1.66
N PHE A 101 -13.71 -4.45 -0.95
CA PHE A 101 -14.25 -3.85 0.27
C PHE A 101 -15.33 -2.82 0.00
N ALA A 102 -15.28 -2.09 -1.13
CA ALA A 102 -16.32 -1.17 -1.55
C ALA A 102 -17.64 -1.89 -1.78
N LEU A 103 -17.63 -3.01 -2.52
CA LEU A 103 -18.84 -3.81 -2.74
C LEU A 103 -19.36 -4.43 -1.44
N LEU A 104 -18.47 -4.97 -0.60
CA LEU A 104 -18.84 -5.56 0.67
C LEU A 104 -19.48 -4.53 1.62
N CYS A 105 -18.87 -3.35 1.74
CA CYS A 105 -19.34 -2.29 2.63
C CYS A 105 -20.58 -1.57 2.09
N ALA A 106 -20.74 -1.45 0.78
CA ALA A 106 -21.99 -0.96 0.19
C ALA A 106 -23.17 -1.88 0.54
N TRP A 107 -22.95 -3.20 0.57
CA TRP A 107 -23.99 -4.16 0.97
C TRP A 107 -24.26 -4.17 2.49
N LEU A 108 -23.24 -3.90 3.30
CA LEU A 108 -23.29 -3.90 4.77
C LEU A 108 -23.18 -2.49 5.37
N VAL A 109 -23.75 -1.47 4.71
CA VAL A 109 -23.47 -0.06 5.01
C VAL A 109 -23.72 0.32 6.47
N SER A 110 -24.78 -0.20 7.09
CA SER A 110 -25.13 0.10 8.49
C SER A 110 -24.06 -0.34 9.48
N LEU A 111 -23.43 -1.50 9.25
CA LEU A 111 -22.31 -1.98 10.05
C LEU A 111 -21.01 -1.25 9.68
N ALA A 112 -20.78 -1.06 8.38
CA ALA A 112 -19.58 -0.43 7.87
C ALA A 112 -19.42 1.02 8.35
N GLN A 113 -20.51 1.79 8.46
CA GLN A 113 -20.48 3.15 9.03
C GLN A 113 -19.93 3.20 10.46
N VAL A 114 -20.19 2.17 11.27
CA VAL A 114 -19.69 2.09 12.65
C VAL A 114 -18.21 1.69 12.69
N LEU A 115 -17.79 0.80 11.77
CA LEU A 115 -16.43 0.27 11.73
C LEU A 115 -15.44 1.17 10.99
N LEU A 116 -15.92 1.98 10.03
CA LEU A 116 -15.09 2.81 9.16
C LEU A 116 -14.17 3.77 9.93
N PRO A 117 -14.61 4.52 10.97
CA PRO A 117 -13.72 5.40 11.71
C PRO A 117 -12.57 4.65 12.40
N LEU A 118 -12.85 3.44 12.91
CA LEU A 118 -11.83 2.59 13.52
C LEU A 118 -10.85 2.06 12.47
N GLY A 119 -11.37 1.63 11.31
CA GLY A 119 -10.55 1.19 10.18
C GLY A 119 -9.59 2.28 9.71
N LEU A 120 -10.09 3.49 9.49
CA LEU A 120 -9.29 4.66 9.10
C LEU A 120 -8.21 4.99 10.13
N ALA A 121 -8.55 4.99 11.43
CA ALA A 121 -7.59 5.27 12.50
C ALA A 121 -6.45 4.24 12.56
N LEU A 122 -6.79 2.95 12.44
CA LEU A 122 -5.79 1.88 12.43
C LEU A 122 -4.88 1.94 11.19
N ALA A 123 -5.45 2.20 10.01
CA ALA A 123 -4.69 2.30 8.78
C ALA A 123 -3.79 3.54 8.74
N ALA A 124 -4.27 4.69 9.23
CA ALA A 124 -3.45 5.89 9.37
C ALA A 124 -2.25 5.64 10.31
N GLY A 125 -2.48 4.97 11.45
CA GLY A 125 -1.40 4.59 12.38
C GLY A 125 -0.38 3.64 11.74
N ALA A 126 -0.84 2.62 11.01
CA ALA A 126 0.03 1.67 10.31
C ALA A 126 0.88 2.37 9.24
N MET A 127 0.28 3.25 8.43
CA MET A 127 1.01 3.99 7.40
C MET A 127 2.02 4.96 7.99
N LEU A 128 1.72 5.62 9.11
CA LEU A 128 2.72 6.45 9.81
C LEU A 128 3.94 5.63 10.26
N LEU A 129 3.74 4.42 10.79
CA LEU A 129 4.86 3.55 11.18
C LEU A 129 5.68 3.12 9.96
N VAL A 130 5.04 2.71 8.88
CA VAL A 130 5.69 2.25 7.64
C VAL A 130 6.45 3.39 6.95
N VAL A 131 5.84 4.56 6.85
CA VAL A 131 6.49 5.74 6.24
C VAL A 131 7.73 6.14 7.04
N THR A 132 7.62 6.18 8.37
CA THR A 132 8.72 6.62 9.24
C THR A 132 9.86 5.61 9.33
N HIS A 133 9.57 4.31 9.37
CA HIS A 133 10.58 3.27 9.59
C HIS A 133 11.13 2.67 8.29
N GLU A 134 10.38 2.72 7.19
CA GLU A 134 10.77 2.09 5.93
C GLU A 134 10.95 3.12 4.80
N VAL A 135 9.93 3.92 4.47
CA VAL A 135 9.95 4.79 3.28
C VAL A 135 10.95 5.93 3.40
N ILE A 136 10.91 6.67 4.51
CA ILE A 136 11.79 7.82 4.75
C ILE A 136 13.26 7.37 4.88
N PRO A 137 13.61 6.28 5.59
CA PRO A 137 14.98 5.77 5.61
C PRO A 137 15.44 5.25 4.24
N GLU A 138 14.61 4.52 3.52
CA GLU A 138 14.97 3.95 2.21
C GLU A 138 15.18 5.04 1.14
N SER A 139 14.32 6.06 1.11
CA SER A 139 14.47 7.20 0.17
C SER A 139 15.80 7.96 0.35
N ARG A 140 16.39 7.90 1.55
CA ARG A 140 17.66 8.56 1.90
C ARG A 140 18.88 7.64 1.77
N ARG A 141 18.67 6.33 1.58
CA ARG A 141 19.73 5.32 1.57
C ARG A 141 20.86 5.57 0.55
N ASN A 142 20.55 6.28 -0.54
CA ASN A 142 21.49 6.59 -1.63
C ASN A 142 22.07 8.02 -1.56
N GLY A 143 21.98 8.72 -0.43
CA GLY A 143 22.59 10.05 -0.23
C GLY A 143 21.83 11.22 -0.87
N HIS A 144 20.58 11.02 -1.27
CA HIS A 144 19.75 12.04 -1.93
C HIS A 144 18.82 12.78 -0.94
N ASP A 145 19.26 13.02 0.30
CA ASP A 145 18.42 13.49 1.42
C ASP A 145 17.57 14.73 1.10
N LYS A 146 18.15 15.71 0.39
CA LYS A 146 17.47 16.95 0.00
C LYS A 146 16.37 16.69 -1.02
N LEU A 147 16.65 15.86 -2.03
CA LEU A 147 15.68 15.52 -3.07
C LEU A 147 14.58 14.62 -2.50
N ALA A 148 14.92 13.68 -1.62
CA ALA A 148 13.96 12.84 -0.91
C ALA A 148 13.00 13.67 -0.04
N SER A 149 13.54 14.60 0.75
CA SER A 149 12.73 15.52 1.57
C SER A 149 11.85 16.44 0.72
N LEU A 150 12.38 16.96 -0.40
CA LEU A 150 11.61 17.78 -1.32
C LEU A 150 10.48 16.99 -1.98
N GLY A 151 10.77 15.77 -2.43
CA GLY A 151 9.77 14.85 -3.00
C GLY A 151 8.67 14.53 -2.00
N LEU A 152 9.02 14.29 -0.73
CA LEU A 152 8.05 14.09 0.35
C LEU A 152 7.13 15.32 0.53
N CYS A 153 7.70 16.53 0.61
CA CYS A 153 6.90 17.75 0.75
C CYS A 153 5.98 17.99 -0.45
N ILE A 154 6.50 17.81 -1.68
CA ILE A 154 5.70 17.97 -2.90
C ILE A 154 4.57 16.94 -2.94
N GLY A 155 4.88 15.66 -2.65
CA GLY A 155 3.89 14.59 -2.62
C GLY A 155 2.81 14.84 -1.57
N PHE A 156 3.20 15.26 -0.36
CA PHE A 156 2.27 15.61 0.71
C PHE A 156 1.35 16.77 0.29
N CYS A 157 1.90 17.87 -0.23
CA CYS A 157 1.11 19.00 -0.71
C CYS A 157 0.17 18.60 -1.85
N LEU A 158 0.63 17.77 -2.79
CA LEU A 158 -0.19 17.29 -3.89
C LEU A 158 -1.38 16.48 -3.37
N MET A 159 -1.14 15.56 -2.44
CA MET A 159 -2.20 14.77 -1.80
C MET A 159 -3.22 15.67 -1.07
N MET A 160 -2.75 16.65 -0.29
CA MET A 160 -3.64 17.60 0.38
C MET A 160 -4.48 18.45 -0.59
N VAL A 161 -3.88 18.87 -1.71
CA VAL A 161 -4.62 19.60 -2.75
C VAL A 161 -5.67 18.71 -3.40
N MET A 162 -5.33 17.45 -3.70
CA MET A 162 -6.28 16.49 -4.27
C MET A 162 -7.46 16.24 -3.33
N ASP A 163 -7.19 15.95 -2.06
CA ASP A 163 -8.22 15.75 -1.03
C ASP A 163 -9.12 16.99 -0.89
N THR A 164 -8.53 18.18 -0.77
CA THR A 164 -9.31 19.42 -0.60
C THR A 164 -10.07 19.82 -1.86
N ALA A 165 -9.56 19.53 -3.05
CA ALA A 165 -10.22 19.90 -4.31
C ALA A 165 -11.32 18.92 -4.72
N LEU A 166 -11.32 17.71 -4.16
CA LEU A 166 -12.27 16.63 -4.48
C LEU A 166 -13.22 16.31 -3.31
N ALA A 167 -13.10 17.01 -2.18
CA ALA A 167 -14.06 17.00 -1.08
C ALA A 167 -15.13 18.10 -1.26
#